data_AF-A0A4Q4WQ34-F1
#
_entry.id   AF-A0A4Q4WQ34-F1
#
_cell.length_a   1.000
_cell.length_b   1.000
_cell.length_c   1.000
_cell.angle_alpha   90.00
_cell.angle_beta   90.00
_cell.angle_gamma   90.00
#
_symmetry.space_group_name_H-M   'P 1'
#
loop_
_entity.id
_entity.type
_entity.pdbx_description
1 polymer ?
#
loop_
_entity_poly.entity_id
_entity_poly.type
_entity_poly.pdbx_seq_one_letter_code
_entity_poly.pdbx_strand_id
1 'polypeptide(L)'
;MPRSLPREELLQLLRGQVLEIPDLHAIFKHWPQAVNPRLDRLRPLIPKRLLELTESSKELARLNKADFGLFSAAWWPMATLEAADILACLLFLWDDGERVELR
;
A
#
# COMPACT_ATOMS: atom_id res chain seq x y z
N MET A 1 29.40 6.66 11.87
CA MET A 1 27.99 6.22 12.01
C MET A 1 27.75 5.85 13.47
N PRO A 2 26.64 6.26 14.10
CA PRO A 2 26.36 5.84 15.46
C PRO A 2 26.08 4.33 15.47
N ARG A 3 26.67 3.59 16.42
CA ARG A 3 26.41 2.16 16.63
C ARG A 3 24.93 1.98 16.98
N SER A 4 24.24 1.09 16.27
CA SER A 4 22.91 0.64 16.67
C SER A 4 23.01 -0.11 18.00
N LEU A 5 22.16 0.28 18.95
CA LEU A 5 22.05 -0.43 20.23
C LEU A 5 21.56 -1.87 20.01
N PRO A 6 22.02 -2.84 20.80
CA PRO A 6 21.38 -4.15 20.90
C PRO A 6 19.90 -4.01 21.22
N ARG A 7 19.08 -4.92 20.67
CA ARG A 7 17.61 -4.88 20.78
C ARG A 7 17.13 -4.76 22.22
N GLU A 8 17.72 -5.51 23.14
CA GLU A 8 17.34 -5.53 24.55
C GLU A 8 17.57 -4.18 25.22
N GLU A 9 18.66 -3.48 24.89
CA GLU A 9 18.97 -2.15 25.42
C GLU A 9 18.00 -1.09 24.88
N LEU A 10 17.67 -1.17 23.59
CA LEU A 10 16.67 -0.29 22.97
C LEU A 10 15.28 -0.46 23.60
N LEU A 11 14.88 -1.71 23.87
CA LEU A 11 13.57 -2.00 24.49
C LEU A 11 13.49 -1.50 25.93
N GLN A 12 14.59 -1.58 26.69
CA GLN A 12 14.65 -0.99 28.03
C GLN A 12 14.52 0.52 27.97
N LEU A 13 15.16 1.17 26.99
CA LEU A 13 15.12 2.62 26.82
C LEU A 13 13.74 3.14 26.42
N LEU A 14 13.03 2.42 25.54
CA LEU A 14 11.69 2.81 25.08
C LEU A 14 10.58 2.51 26.10
N ARG A 15 10.83 1.62 27.06
CA ARG A 15 9.81 1.20 28.03
C ARG A 15 9.40 2.39 28.92
N GLY A 16 8.11 2.68 28.93
CA GLY A 16 7.56 3.79 29.72
C GLY A 16 7.75 5.17 29.09
N GLN A 17 8.36 5.25 27.90
CA GLN A 17 8.39 6.49 27.14
C GLN A 17 7.08 6.67 26.36
N VAL A 18 6.70 7.93 26.19
CA VAL A 18 5.58 8.35 25.36
C VAL A 18 6.13 8.73 24.00
N LEU A 19 5.67 8.03 22.96
CA LEU A 19 5.95 8.40 21.58
C LEU A 19 4.86 9.37 21.12
N GLU A 20 5.22 10.62 20.90
CA GLU A 20 4.32 11.60 20.29
C GLU A 20 4.46 11.54 18.77
N ILE A 21 3.35 11.22 18.08
CA ILE A 21 3.29 11.30 16.63
C ILE A 21 3.11 12.77 16.27
N PRO A 22 4.04 13.40 15.54
CA PRO A 22 3.92 14.81 15.16
C PRO A 22 2.77 15.00 14.16
N ASP A 23 2.39 16.26 13.92
CA ASP A 23 1.42 16.58 12.88
C ASP A 23 1.92 16.13 11.49
N LEU A 24 1.38 14.99 11.05
CA LEU A 24 1.72 14.40 9.77
C LEU A 24 1.26 15.27 8.60
N HIS A 25 0.20 16.06 8.77
CA HIS A 25 -0.29 16.92 7.69
C HIS A 25 0.76 17.96 7.30
N ALA A 26 1.40 18.59 8.29
CA ALA A 26 2.49 19.53 8.05
C ALA A 26 3.69 18.86 7.36
N ILE A 27 4.05 17.65 7.80
CA ILE A 27 5.17 16.88 7.24
C ILE A 27 4.91 16.51 5.77
N PHE A 28 3.70 16.05 5.45
CA PHE A 28 3.31 15.61 4.10
C PHE A 28 2.70 16.72 3.24
N LYS A 29 2.83 18.00 3.61
CA LYS A 29 2.28 19.13 2.83
C LYS A 29 2.79 19.18 1.39
N HIS A 30 4.03 18.76 1.16
CA HIS A 30 4.67 18.72 -0.17
C HIS A 30 4.37 17.44 -0.94
N TRP A 31 3.78 16.43 -0.28
CA TRP A 31 3.40 15.20 -0.94
C TRP A 31 2.17 15.46 -1.82
N PRO A 32 2.06 14.81 -2.99
CA PRO A 32 0.87 14.93 -3.83
C PRO A 32 -0.40 14.55 -3.06
N GLN A 33 -1.30 15.53 -2.84
CA GLN A 33 -2.61 15.34 -2.20
C GLN A 33 -3.73 15.23 -3.24
N ALA A 34 -3.47 14.49 -4.32
CA ALA A 34 -4.40 14.33 -5.42
C ALA A 34 -4.82 12.86 -5.55
N VAL A 35 -5.95 12.64 -6.21
CA VAL A 35 -6.41 11.33 -6.63
C VAL A 35 -6.32 11.26 -8.13
N ASN A 36 -5.84 10.14 -8.67
CA ASN A 36 -5.73 9.94 -10.10
C ASN A 36 -7.11 10.19 -10.76
N PRO A 37 -7.19 11.06 -11.78
CA PRO A 37 -8.46 11.41 -12.42
C PRO A 37 -9.13 10.21 -13.13
N ARG A 38 -8.43 9.08 -13.24
CA ARG A 38 -8.93 7.83 -13.82
C ARG A 38 -9.42 6.83 -12.75
N LEU A 39 -9.68 7.27 -11.52
CA LEU A 39 -10.18 6.44 -10.42
C LEU A 39 -11.34 5.53 -10.85
N ASP A 40 -12.32 6.08 -11.56
CA ASP A 40 -13.51 5.33 -12.00
C ASP A 40 -13.16 4.16 -12.93
N ARG A 41 -12.03 4.23 -13.63
CA ARG A 41 -11.50 3.14 -14.44
C ARG A 41 -10.65 2.16 -13.61
N LEU A 42 -9.92 2.65 -12.62
CA LEU A 42 -9.08 1.83 -11.73
C LEU A 42 -9.91 0.95 -10.79
N ARG A 43 -11.02 1.48 -10.26
CA ARG A 43 -11.91 0.77 -9.32
C ARG A 43 -12.42 -0.59 -9.80
N PRO A 44 -12.91 -0.74 -11.04
CA PRO A 44 -13.29 -2.06 -11.54
C PRO A 44 -12.09 -2.85 -12.11
N LEU A 45 -11.05 -2.17 -12.59
CA LEU A 45 -9.92 -2.82 -13.26
C LEU A 45 -9.04 -3.60 -12.28
N ILE A 46 -8.63 -2.98 -11.18
CA ILE A 46 -7.68 -3.58 -10.24
C ILE A 46 -8.26 -4.85 -9.57
N PRO A 47 -9.49 -4.86 -9.03
CA PRO A 47 -10.07 -6.08 -8.47
C PRO A 47 -10.17 -7.21 -9.49
N LYS A 48 -10.49 -6.90 -10.76
CA LYS A 48 -10.51 -7.90 -11.83
C LYS A 48 -9.11 -8.49 -12.06
N ARG A 49 -8.08 -7.65 -12.09
CA ARG A 49 -6.69 -8.10 -12.25
C ARG A 49 -6.21 -8.93 -11.08
N LEU A 50 -6.49 -8.50 -9.86
CA LEU A 50 -6.15 -9.28 -8.67
C LEU A 50 -6.87 -10.64 -8.68
N LEU A 51 -8.11 -10.71 -9.18
CA LEU A 51 -8.86 -11.95 -9.36
C LEU A 51 -8.29 -12.87 -10.43
N GLU A 52 -7.67 -12.33 -11.48
CA GLU A 52 -6.91 -13.13 -12.45
C GLU A 52 -5.59 -13.66 -11.86
N LEU A 53 -5.05 -13.00 -10.82
CA LEU A 53 -3.75 -13.29 -10.23
C LEU A 53 -3.82 -14.15 -8.94
N THR A 54 -4.98 -14.21 -8.28
CA THR A 54 -5.20 -15.01 -7.06
C THR A 54 -6.18 -16.16 -7.30
N GLU A 55 -5.89 -17.34 -6.76
CA GLU A 55 -6.78 -18.51 -6.83
C GLU A 55 -7.78 -18.57 -5.65
N SER A 56 -7.67 -17.66 -4.66
CA SER A 56 -8.37 -17.75 -3.37
C SER A 56 -9.63 -16.86 -3.30
N SER A 57 -10.79 -17.49 -3.15
CA SER A 57 -12.08 -16.81 -2.98
C SER A 57 -12.21 -16.00 -1.68
N LYS A 58 -11.45 -16.35 -0.64
CA LYS A 58 -11.45 -15.64 0.65
C LYS A 58 -10.64 -14.35 0.59
N GLU A 59 -9.50 -14.37 -0.10
CA GLU A 59 -8.71 -13.17 -0.40
C GLU A 59 -9.51 -12.20 -1.26
N LEU A 60 -10.29 -12.69 -2.24
CA LEU A 60 -11.16 -11.85 -3.06
C LEU A 60 -12.21 -11.05 -2.28
N ALA A 61 -12.78 -11.62 -1.22
CA ALA A 61 -13.72 -10.91 -0.36
C ALA A 61 -13.01 -9.82 0.46
N ARG A 62 -11.79 -10.08 0.93
CA ARG A 62 -10.93 -9.08 1.58
C ARG A 62 -10.53 -7.97 0.59
N LEU A 63 -10.22 -8.37 -0.63
CA LEU A 63 -9.77 -7.51 -1.71
C LEU A 63 -10.80 -6.48 -2.11
N ASN A 64 -12.04 -6.93 -2.31
CA ASN A 64 -13.16 -6.04 -2.65
C ASN A 64 -13.50 -5.05 -1.53
N LYS A 65 -13.18 -5.36 -0.26
CA LYS A 65 -13.47 -4.47 0.87
C LYS A 65 -12.49 -3.29 0.96
N ALA A 66 -11.28 -3.40 0.41
CA ALA A 66 -10.20 -2.44 0.64
C ALA A 66 -10.07 -1.33 -0.44
N ASP A 67 -11.00 -1.22 -1.40
CA ASP A 67 -10.98 -0.25 -2.52
C ASP A 67 -9.57 0.04 -3.07
N PHE A 68 -8.92 -1.01 -3.60
CA PHE A 68 -7.57 -0.90 -4.18
C PHE A 68 -7.50 0.07 -5.36
N GLY A 69 -8.63 0.33 -6.03
CA GLY A 69 -8.73 1.38 -7.03
C GLY A 69 -8.44 2.76 -6.45
N LEU A 70 -9.06 3.08 -5.31
CA LEU A 70 -8.81 4.32 -4.58
C LEU A 70 -7.39 4.37 -4.01
N PHE A 71 -6.92 3.26 -3.43
CA PHE A 71 -5.55 3.17 -2.92
C PHE A 71 -4.52 3.52 -4.01
N SER A 72 -4.57 2.84 -5.15
CA SER A 72 -3.67 3.09 -6.27
C SER A 72 -3.79 4.51 -6.82
N ALA A 73 -5.03 5.01 -6.95
CA ALA A 73 -5.28 6.35 -7.46
C ALA A 73 -4.73 7.46 -6.54
N ALA A 74 -4.80 7.27 -5.22
CA ALA A 74 -4.27 8.22 -4.24
C ALA A 74 -2.75 8.11 -4.10
N TRP A 75 -2.18 6.93 -4.30
CA TRP A 75 -0.74 6.70 -4.19
C TRP A 75 0.03 7.23 -5.40
N TRP A 76 -0.55 7.08 -6.61
CA TRP A 76 0.04 7.53 -7.86
C TRP A 76 -0.93 8.42 -8.66
N PRO A 77 -1.19 9.65 -8.19
CA PRO A 77 -2.15 10.55 -8.82
C PRO A 77 -1.81 10.93 -10.27
N MET A 78 -0.53 10.86 -10.62
CA MET A 78 -0.02 11.22 -11.95
C MET A 78 0.26 10.01 -12.85
N ALA A 79 0.06 8.78 -12.37
CA ALA A 79 0.34 7.59 -13.16
C ALA A 79 -0.65 7.42 -14.32
N THR A 80 -0.17 6.80 -15.41
CA THR A 80 -1.07 6.30 -16.44
C THR A 80 -1.95 5.18 -15.86
N LEU A 81 -3.08 4.90 -16.52
CA LEU A 81 -3.98 3.84 -16.07
C LEU A 81 -3.27 2.49 -15.96
N GLU A 82 -2.44 2.17 -16.95
CA GLU A 82 -1.64 0.94 -17.02
C GLU A 82 -0.58 0.89 -15.90
N ALA A 83 0.16 1.98 -15.68
CA ALA A 83 1.16 2.00 -14.62
C ALA A 83 0.51 1.87 -13.23
N ALA A 84 -0.61 2.56 -13.00
CA ALA A 84 -1.36 2.48 -11.74
C ALA A 84 -1.94 1.07 -11.48
N ASP A 85 -2.40 0.38 -12.53
CA ASP A 85 -2.86 -1.01 -12.46
C ASP A 85 -1.72 -1.98 -12.09
N ILE A 86 -0.60 -1.90 -12.82
CA ILE A 86 0.58 -2.74 -12.59
C ILE A 86 1.15 -2.51 -11.18
N LEU A 87 1.35 -1.26 -10.79
CA LEU A 87 1.91 -0.91 -9.48
C LEU A 87 1.01 -1.37 -8.34
N ALA A 88 -0.31 -1.25 -8.49
CA ALA A 88 -1.26 -1.75 -7.49
C ALA A 88 -1.17 -3.27 -7.33
N CYS A 89 -1.11 -4.01 -8.44
CA CYS A 89 -0.99 -5.47 -8.42
C CYS A 89 0.35 -5.92 -7.81
N LEU A 90 1.46 -5.27 -8.19
CA LEU A 90 2.79 -5.59 -7.65
C LEU A 90 2.85 -5.37 -6.13
N LEU A 91 2.32 -4.25 -5.64
CA LEU A 91 2.34 -3.94 -4.21
C LEU A 91 1.52 -4.96 -3.42
N PHE A 92 0.36 -5.37 -3.95
CA PHE A 92 -0.48 -6.38 -3.32
C PHE A 92 0.20 -7.75 -3.29
N LEU A 93 0.66 -8.24 -4.45
CA LEU A 93 1.29 -9.55 -4.57
C LEU A 93 2.59 -9.65 -3.75
N TRP A 94 3.35 -8.56 -3.67
CA TRP A 94 4.56 -8.50 -2.88
C TRP A 94 4.29 -8.46 -1.37
N ASP A 95 3.31 -7.66 -0.91
CA ASP A 95 3.03 -7.46 0.52
C ASP A 95 2.40 -8.70 1.18
N ASP A 96 1.45 -9.36 0.49
CA ASP A 96 0.81 -10.57 1.03
C ASP A 96 1.65 -11.85 0.83
N GLY A 97 2.84 -11.73 0.19
CA GLY A 97 3.76 -12.86 -0.02
C GLY A 97 3.17 -13.97 -0.89
N GLU A 98 2.14 -13.67 -1.68
CA GLU A 98 1.45 -14.63 -2.52
C GLU A 98 2.38 -15.08 -3.66
N ARG A 99 2.48 -16.40 -3.84
CA ARG A 99 3.22 -16.97 -4.98
C ARG A 99 2.41 -16.73 -6.25
N VAL A 100 2.85 -15.78 -7.06
CA VAL A 100 2.35 -15.60 -8.43
C VAL A 100 2.88 -16.73 -9.30
N GLU A 101 2.04 -17.67 -9.70
CA GLU A 101 2.37 -18.58 -10.79
C GLU A 101 2.12 -17.85 -12.12
N LEU A 102 3.20 -17.40 -12.76
CA LEU A 102 3.16 -16.92 -14.12
C LEU A 102 2.84 -18.12 -15.03
N ARG A 103 1.61 -18.17 -15.55
CA ARG A 103 1.21 -19.11 -16.61
C ARG A 103 1.62 -18.61 -17.98
#